data_AF-A0A973FIC5-F1
#
_entry.id   AF-A0A973FIC5-F1
#
_cell.length_a   1.000
_cell.length_b   1.000
_cell.length_c   1.000
_cell.angle_alpha   90.00
_cell.angle_beta   90.00
_cell.angle_gamma   90.00
#
_symmetry.space_group_name_H-M   'P 1'
#
loop_
_entity.id
_entity.type
_entity.pdbx_description
1 polymer ?
#
loop_
_entity_poly.entity_id
_entity_poly.type
_entity_poly.pdbx_seq_one_letter_code
_entity_poly.pdbx_strand_id
1 'polypeptide(L)'
;MELLQNEVFKALGYLFIAGLVYFAWNTARKETIKSGHKEILVKGFCWCAGIAIFASFTLGQPTCTDYEQDNRGSTCYDYADDGYTPTTEQRVAKFAYFMTLFFIPVVLGTLDGKKEKEIADYAKQS
;
A
#
# COMPACT_ATOMS: atom_id res chain seq x y z
N MET A 1 -19.79 23.66 4.38
CA MET A 1 -18.32 23.73 4.55
C MET A 1 -17.72 22.33 4.73
N GLU A 2 -18.35 21.45 5.52
CA GLU A 2 -17.88 20.06 5.73
C GLU A 2 -17.80 19.21 4.44
N LEU A 3 -18.74 19.38 3.51
CA LEU A 3 -18.77 18.62 2.25
C LEU A 3 -17.56 18.91 1.35
N LEU A 4 -17.15 20.18 1.24
CA LEU A 4 -15.96 20.61 0.49
C LEU A 4 -14.67 20.10 1.14
N GLN A 5 -14.59 20.13 2.48
CA GLN A 5 -13.42 19.65 3.20
C GLN A 5 -13.25 18.13 3.01
N ASN A 6 -14.33 17.35 3.09
CA ASN A 6 -14.30 15.90 2.85
C ASN A 6 -13.85 15.52 1.43
N GLU A 7 -14.28 16.26 0.42
CA GLU A 7 -13.85 16.01 -0.97
C GLU A 7 -12.36 16.35 -1.17
N VAL A 8 -11.89 17.47 -0.61
CA VAL A 8 -10.48 17.88 -0.70
C VAL A 8 -9.56 16.87 0.01
N PHE A 9 -9.93 16.39 1.20
CA PHE A 9 -9.16 15.35 1.90
C PHE A 9 -9.14 14.02 1.14
N LYS A 10 -10.25 13.63 0.49
CA LYS A 10 -10.27 12.45 -0.40
C LYS A 10 -9.34 12.62 -1.60
N ALA A 11 -9.37 13.77 -2.27
CA ALA A 11 -8.49 14.07 -3.39
C ALA A 11 -7.01 14.05 -3.00
N LEU A 12 -6.67 14.63 -1.84
CA LEU A 12 -5.33 14.57 -1.27
C LEU A 12 -4.90 13.13 -0.98
N GLY A 13 -5.80 12.31 -0.43
CA GLY A 13 -5.55 10.88 -0.21
C GLY A 13 -5.22 10.14 -1.52
N TYR A 14 -5.98 10.37 -2.58
CA TYR A 14 -5.70 9.78 -3.89
C TYR A 14 -4.37 10.25 -4.48
N LEU A 15 -4.06 11.55 -4.38
CA LEU A 15 -2.76 12.09 -4.82
C LEU A 15 -1.60 11.49 -4.04
N PHE A 16 -1.77 11.28 -2.74
CA PHE A 16 -0.76 10.65 -1.91
C PHE A 16 -0.50 9.20 -2.32
N ILE A 17 -1.56 8.41 -2.55
CA ILE A 17 -1.44 7.03 -3.05
C ILE A 17 -0.77 7.01 -4.43
N ALA A 18 -1.19 7.88 -5.34
CA ALA A 18 -0.57 8.01 -6.66
C ALA A 18 0.93 8.37 -6.57
N GLY A 19 1.29 9.25 -5.62
CA GLY A 19 2.68 9.58 -5.33
C GLY A 19 3.50 8.38 -4.85
N LEU A 20 2.95 7.57 -3.95
CA LEU A 20 3.60 6.33 -3.48
C LEU A 20 3.76 5.30 -4.60
N VAL A 21 2.74 5.14 -5.44
CA VAL A 21 2.77 4.25 -6.61
C VAL A 21 3.86 4.69 -7.59
N TYR A 22 3.92 5.98 -7.91
CA TYR A 22 4.96 6.54 -8.77
C TYR A 22 6.36 6.38 -8.16
N PHE A 23 6.49 6.61 -6.85
CA PHE A 23 7.74 6.43 -6.14
C PHE A 23 8.23 4.97 -6.18
N ALA A 24 7.33 4.01 -5.98
CA ALA A 24 7.63 2.59 -6.07
C ALA A 24 8.10 2.20 -7.48
N TRP A 25 7.38 2.62 -8.52
CA TRP A 25 7.77 2.38 -9.92
C TRP A 25 9.12 3.00 -10.27
N ASN A 26 9.32 4.30 -9.97
CA ASN A 26 10.54 5.02 -10.31
C ASN A 26 11.77 4.46 -9.59
N THR A 27 11.61 4.09 -8.32
CA THR A 27 12.69 3.47 -7.53
C THR A 27 13.02 2.09 -8.09
N ALA A 28 12.02 1.25 -8.36
CA ALA A 28 12.24 -0.08 -8.95
C ALA A 28 12.95 0.01 -10.30
N ARG A 29 12.55 0.96 -11.15
CA ARG A 29 13.19 1.20 -12.45
C ARG A 29 14.66 1.59 -12.31
N LYS A 30 14.97 2.61 -11.52
CA LYS A 30 16.34 3.12 -11.35
C LYS A 30 17.28 2.07 -10.74
N GLU A 31 16.80 1.34 -9.74
CA GLU A 31 17.59 0.31 -9.08
C GLU A 31 17.78 -0.93 -9.97
N THR A 32 16.83 -1.25 -10.83
CA THR A 32 16.96 -2.38 -11.78
C THR A 32 18.08 -2.15 -12.78
N ILE A 33 18.24 -0.92 -13.26
CA ILE A 33 19.33 -0.54 -14.18
C ILE A 33 20.69 -0.83 -13.53
N LYS A 34 20.84 -0.51 -12.22
CA LYS A 34 22.08 -0.68 -11.47
C LYS A 34 22.35 -2.14 -11.07
N SER A 35 21.40 -2.76 -10.37
CA SER A 35 21.65 -3.97 -9.56
C SER A 35 21.06 -5.25 -10.15
N GLY A 36 20.23 -5.14 -11.19
CA GLY A 36 19.62 -6.29 -11.87
C GLY A 36 18.22 -6.65 -11.37
N HIS A 37 17.40 -7.18 -12.28
CA HIS A 37 15.95 -7.30 -12.10
C HIS A 37 15.50 -8.24 -10.96
N LYS A 38 16.20 -9.36 -10.75
CA LYS A 38 15.80 -10.38 -9.75
C LYS A 38 15.90 -9.85 -8.32
N GLU A 39 16.98 -9.16 -8.00
CA GLU A 39 17.21 -8.64 -6.64
C GLU A 39 16.20 -7.54 -6.29
N ILE A 40 15.86 -6.69 -7.27
CA ILE A 40 14.88 -5.61 -7.07
C ILE A 40 13.46 -6.14 -6.93
N LEU A 41 13.08 -7.20 -7.66
CA LEU A 41 11.79 -7.86 -7.47
C LEU A 41 11.62 -8.40 -6.04
N VAL A 42 12.65 -9.03 -5.49
CA VAL A 42 12.60 -9.56 -4.12
C VAL A 42 12.57 -8.44 -3.09
N LYS A 43 13.42 -7.42 -3.21
CA LYS A 43 13.41 -6.25 -2.31
C LYS A 43 12.07 -5.51 -2.36
N GLY A 44 11.55 -5.30 -3.57
CA GLY A 44 10.25 -4.67 -3.80
C GLY A 44 9.10 -5.51 -3.25
N PHE A 45 9.15 -6.83 -3.38
CA PHE A 45 8.18 -7.74 -2.76
C PHE A 45 8.19 -7.62 -1.23
N CYS A 46 9.37 -7.64 -0.59
CA CYS A 46 9.49 -7.48 0.86
C CYS A 46 8.96 -6.13 1.35
N TRP A 47 9.23 -5.05 0.60
CA TRP A 47 8.71 -3.73 0.90
C TRP A 47 7.17 -3.69 0.82
N CYS A 48 6.60 -4.23 -0.26
CA CYS A 48 5.14 -4.32 -0.43
C CYS A 48 4.51 -5.18 0.67
N ALA A 49 5.14 -6.31 1.02
CA ALA A 49 4.70 -7.19 2.09
C ALA A 49 4.69 -6.46 3.44
N GLY A 50 5.72 -5.67 3.74
CA GLY A 50 5.77 -4.85 4.94
C GLY A 50 4.61 -3.84 5.02
N ILE A 51 4.34 -3.11 3.93
CA ILE A 51 3.23 -2.15 3.86
C ILE A 51 1.88 -2.86 3.97
N ALA A 52 1.70 -3.97 3.26
CA ALA A 52 0.45 -4.71 3.26
C ALA A 52 0.17 -5.34 4.63
N ILE A 53 1.20 -5.88 5.30
CA ILE A 53 1.12 -6.36 6.68
C ILE A 53 0.72 -5.21 7.60
N PHE A 54 1.46 -4.09 7.54
CA PHE A 54 1.17 -2.92 8.36
C PHE A 54 -0.29 -2.46 8.17
N ALA A 55 -0.73 -2.27 6.93
CA ALA A 55 -2.09 -1.87 6.59
C ALA A 55 -3.15 -2.88 7.08
N SER A 56 -2.81 -4.18 7.06
CA SER A 56 -3.69 -5.24 7.55
C SER A 56 -3.83 -5.26 9.06
N PHE A 57 -2.77 -4.87 9.78
CA PHE A 57 -2.78 -4.72 11.24
C PHE A 57 -3.38 -3.39 11.69
N THR A 58 -3.20 -2.31 10.92
CA THR A 58 -3.71 -0.97 11.24
C THR A 58 -5.17 -0.76 10.84
N LEU A 59 -5.86 -1.78 10.32
CA LEU A 59 -7.29 -1.73 9.99
C LEU A 59 -8.23 -1.45 11.18
N GLY A 60 -7.68 -1.24 12.37
CA GLY A 60 -8.36 -0.56 13.45
C GLY A 60 -9.31 -1.46 14.23
N GLN A 61 -9.22 -1.35 15.56
CA GLN A 61 -10.34 -1.68 16.43
C GLN A 61 -11.45 -0.67 16.16
N PRO A 62 -12.71 -1.11 16.09
CA PRO A 62 -13.83 -0.27 15.69
C PRO A 62 -13.97 0.94 16.63
N THR A 63 -14.22 2.11 16.05
CA THR A 63 -14.49 3.36 16.78
C THR A 63 -15.88 3.27 17.41
N CYS A 64 -15.93 3.46 18.72
CA CYS A 64 -17.17 3.33 19.47
C CYS A 64 -17.85 4.70 19.60
N THR A 65 -19.14 4.77 19.25
CA THR A 65 -19.96 5.97 19.40
C THR A 65 -20.57 6.08 20.79
N ASP A 66 -20.86 4.96 21.46
CA ASP A 66 -21.43 4.92 22.82
C ASP A 66 -20.75 3.88 23.73
N TYR A 67 -20.21 4.34 24.86
CA TYR A 67 -19.52 3.52 25.86
C TYR A 67 -20.37 3.41 27.13
N GLU A 68 -20.47 2.22 27.72
CA GLU A 68 -20.84 2.09 29.14
C GLU A 68 -19.55 1.83 29.94
N GLN A 69 -19.21 2.76 30.85
CA GLN A 69 -18.12 2.57 31.80
C GLN A 69 -18.61 1.66 32.93
N ASP A 70 -18.39 0.36 32.78
CA ASP A 70 -18.45 -0.54 33.93
C ASP A 70 -17.04 -0.80 34.48
N ASN A 71 -16.94 -1.04 35.79
CA ASN A 71 -15.68 -1.16 36.54
C ASN A 71 -14.80 -2.37 36.13
N ARG A 72 -15.20 -3.11 35.09
CA ARG A 72 -14.52 -4.27 34.51
C ARG A 72 -13.96 -4.04 33.10
N GLY A 73 -14.16 -2.85 32.54
CA GLY A 73 -13.73 -2.48 31.20
C GLY A 73 -14.91 -1.96 30.35
N SER A 74 -14.62 -1.03 29.46
CA SER A 74 -15.64 -0.40 28.59
C SER A 74 -16.19 -1.40 27.57
N THR A 75 -17.51 -1.63 27.58
CA THR A 75 -18.22 -2.30 26.50
C THR A 75 -18.82 -1.26 25.55
N CYS A 76 -18.60 -1.44 24.26
CA CYS A 76 -19.16 -0.59 23.21
C CYS A 76 -20.56 -1.08 22.83
N TYR A 77 -21.57 -0.21 22.92
CA TYR A 77 -22.96 -0.57 22.55
C TYR A 77 -23.24 -0.31 21.08
N ASP A 78 -22.72 0.80 20.57
CA ASP A 78 -22.92 1.21 19.18
C ASP A 78 -21.58 1.62 18.60
N TYR A 79 -21.24 1.00 17.48
CA TYR A 79 -19.99 1.27 16.77
C TYR A 79 -20.30 2.19 15.59
N ALA A 80 -19.47 3.20 15.39
CA ALA A 80 -19.65 4.21 14.34
C ALA A 80 -19.67 3.61 12.92
N ASP A 81 -19.06 2.43 12.76
CA ASP A 81 -18.87 1.70 11.51
C ASP A 81 -19.18 0.19 11.70
N ASP A 82 -20.47 -0.22 11.71
CA ASP A 82 -20.98 -1.62 11.67
C ASP A 82 -20.26 -2.67 12.57
N GLY A 83 -19.55 -2.21 13.61
CA GLY A 83 -19.18 -2.93 14.83
C GLY A 83 -18.46 -4.27 14.76
N TYR A 84 -17.99 -4.71 13.60
CA TYR A 84 -17.31 -5.99 13.51
C TYR A 84 -15.79 -5.85 13.63
N THR A 85 -15.24 -6.60 14.58
CA THR A 85 -13.81 -6.94 14.54
C THR A 85 -13.51 -7.54 13.16
N PRO A 86 -12.56 -7.00 12.38
CA PRO A 86 -12.36 -7.46 11.01
C PRO A 86 -11.94 -8.92 11.01
N THR A 87 -12.73 -9.75 10.33
CA THR A 87 -12.50 -11.20 10.23
C THR A 87 -11.14 -11.47 9.58
N THR A 88 -10.58 -12.65 9.80
CA THR A 88 -9.33 -13.06 9.14
C THR A 88 -9.42 -12.90 7.62
N GLU A 89 -10.58 -13.17 7.04
CA GLU A 89 -10.84 -13.00 5.61
C GLU A 89 -10.75 -11.55 5.15
N GLN A 90 -11.30 -10.60 5.91
CA GLN A 90 -11.21 -9.16 5.58
C GLN A 90 -9.78 -8.64 5.70
N ARG A 91 -9.03 -9.11 6.70
CA ARG A 91 -7.60 -8.78 6.85
C ARG A 91 -6.77 -9.32 5.68
N VAL A 92 -7.03 -10.57 5.25
CA VAL A 92 -6.36 -11.18 4.10
C VAL A 92 -6.75 -10.50 2.78
N ALA A 93 -8.01 -10.13 2.60
CA ALA A 93 -8.46 -9.41 1.41
C ALA A 93 -7.77 -8.03 1.30
N LYS A 94 -7.63 -7.32 2.42
CA LYS A 94 -6.92 -6.05 2.48
C LYS A 94 -5.42 -6.20 2.27
N PHE A 95 -4.81 -7.24 2.84
CA PHE A 95 -3.43 -7.61 2.56
C PHE A 95 -3.23 -7.80 1.05
N ALA A 96 -4.05 -8.64 0.42
CA ALA A 96 -3.97 -8.90 -1.02
C ALA A 96 -4.18 -7.62 -1.85
N TYR A 97 -5.13 -6.77 -1.46
CA TYR A 97 -5.36 -5.48 -2.10
C TYR A 97 -4.10 -4.60 -2.08
N PHE A 98 -3.51 -4.35 -0.92
CA PHE A 98 -2.32 -3.50 -0.81
C PHE A 98 -1.09 -4.13 -1.45
N MET A 99 -0.92 -5.45 -1.33
CA MET A 99 0.11 -6.19 -2.06
C MET A 99 0.00 -5.93 -3.56
N THR A 100 -1.19 -6.10 -4.12
CA THR A 100 -1.40 -5.95 -5.57
C THR A 100 -1.22 -4.51 -6.01
N LEU A 101 -1.76 -3.56 -5.24
CA LEU A 101 -1.68 -2.12 -5.51
C LEU A 101 -0.23 -1.62 -5.60
N PHE A 102 0.65 -2.07 -4.71
CA PHE A 102 2.04 -1.62 -4.67
C PHE A 102 2.98 -2.50 -5.49
N PHE A 103 2.70 -3.80 -5.62
CA PHE A 103 3.59 -4.73 -6.30
C PHE A 103 3.49 -4.62 -7.84
N ILE A 104 2.30 -4.33 -8.40
CA ILE A 104 2.16 -4.10 -9.85
C ILE A 104 3.09 -2.98 -10.35
N PRO A 105 3.10 -1.77 -9.75
CA PRO A 105 4.03 -0.70 -10.11
C PRO A 105 5.50 -1.11 -10.02
N VAL A 106 5.87 -1.89 -9.00
CA VAL A 106 7.24 -2.40 -8.83
C VAL A 106 7.62 -3.31 -10.00
N VAL A 107 6.76 -4.27 -10.35
CA VAL A 107 6.99 -5.19 -11.47
C VAL A 107 7.13 -4.42 -12.79
N LEU A 108 6.23 -3.47 -13.06
CA LEU A 108 6.29 -2.63 -14.25
C LEU A 108 7.59 -1.82 -14.29
N GLY A 109 7.98 -1.21 -13.17
CA GLY A 109 9.22 -0.45 -13.06
C GLY A 109 10.45 -1.31 -13.31
N THR A 110 10.47 -2.53 -12.78
CA THR A 110 11.55 -3.49 -13.04
C THR A 110 11.60 -3.89 -14.51
N LEU A 111 10.47 -4.16 -15.16
CA LEU A 111 10.45 -4.52 -16.59
C LEU A 111 10.96 -3.38 -17.47
N ASP A 112 10.55 -2.14 -17.19
CA ASP A 112 11.02 -0.97 -17.93
C ASP A 112 12.52 -0.74 -17.70
N GLY A 113 12.99 -0.83 -16.45
CA GLY A 113 14.41 -0.70 -16.13
C GLY A 113 15.27 -1.79 -16.76
N LYS A 114 14.73 -3.01 -16.91
CA LYS A 114 15.41 -4.11 -17.61
C LYS A 114 15.57 -3.78 -19.10
N LYS A 115 14.50 -3.35 -19.77
CA LYS A 115 14.53 -2.96 -21.20
C LYS A 115 15.53 -1.84 -21.44
N GLU A 116 15.56 -0.82 -20.58
CA GLU A 116 16.48 0.30 -20.70
C GLU A 116 17.93 -0.11 -20.55
N LYS A 117 18.21 -1.03 -19.61
CA LYS A 117 19.54 -1.60 -19.45
C LYS A 117 19.97 -2.37 -20.70
N GLU A 118 19.10 -3.22 -21.24
CA GLU A 118 19.37 -3.97 -22.47
C GLU A 118 19.69 -3.03 -23.64
N ILE A 119 18.89 -1.99 -23.86
CA ILE A 119 19.12 -0.99 -24.92
C ILE A 119 20.47 -0.28 -24.72
N ALA A 120 20.80 0.13 -23.49
CA ALA A 120 22.04 0.80 -23.18
C ALA A 120 23.27 -0.10 -23.38
N ASP A 121 23.15 -1.39 -23.10
CA ASP A 121 24.22 -2.36 -23.31
C ASP A 121 24.44 -2.64 -24.80
N TYR A 122 23.38 -2.73 -25.61
CA TYR A 122 23.49 -2.82 -27.07
C TYR A 122 24.17 -1.58 -27.69
N ALA A 123 23.81 -0.37 -27.25
CA ALA A 123 24.38 0.87 -27.77
C ALA A 123 25.88 1.05 -27.45
N LYS A 124 26.41 0.36 -26.43
CA LYS A 124 27.85 0.36 -26.11
C LYS A 124 28.66 -0.65 -26.93
N GLN A 125 27.99 -1.59 -27.59
CA GLN A 125 28.62 -2.62 -28.40
C GLN A 125 28.70 -2.25 -29.90
N SER A 126 28.01 -1.17 -30.32
CA SER A 126 28.08 -0.56 -31.66
C SER A 126 29.09 0.59 -31.71
#